data_AF-A0A6N7YJM8-F1
#
_entry.id   AF-A0A6N7YJM8-F1
#
_cell.length_a   1.000
_cell.length_b   1.000
_cell.length_c   1.000
_cell.angle_alpha   90.00
_cell.angle_beta   90.00
_cell.angle_gamma   90.00
#
_symmetry.space_group_name_H-M   'P 1'
#
loop_
_entity.id
_entity.type
_entity.pdbx_description
1 polymer ?
#
loop_
_entity_poly.entity_id
_entity_poly.type
_entity_poly.pdbx_seq_one_letter_code
_entity_poly.pdbx_strand_id
1 'polypeptide(L)'
;MDRYIVDDHDWETREVYAKFGLAAYLAQTLETAVVNVLLIARADRHRHRRPFDVDDVFSKLFRQPLGTNVGSVRDLIGDDFEHAEVLLEAVQRRNDLIHHFWRRRILKMGTTTGREELVSELEELIGFFHDVDGRLQGHVRAKLEERGIDEPTLMGMYAEFEAASRGERPVDPEWTSY
;
A
#
# COMPACT_ATOMS: atom_id res chain seq x y z
N MET A 1 3.54 -44.07 6.77
CA MET A 1 3.33 -42.61 6.74
C MET A 1 3.16 -42.25 5.28
N ASP A 2 1.92 -42.27 4.80
CA ASP A 2 1.61 -42.02 3.39
C ASP A 2 1.99 -40.58 3.05
N ARG A 3 2.92 -40.45 2.13
CA ARG A 3 3.33 -39.17 1.54
C ARG A 3 2.16 -38.71 0.68
N TYR A 4 1.44 -37.69 1.13
CA TYR A 4 0.37 -37.04 0.38
C TYR A 4 0.94 -36.63 -1.00
N ILE A 5 0.60 -37.37 -2.06
CA ILE A 5 0.85 -36.93 -3.43
C ILE A 5 -0.19 -35.84 -3.65
N VAL A 6 0.25 -34.59 -3.61
CA VAL A 6 -0.59 -33.46 -4.03
C VAL A 6 -0.80 -33.63 -5.53
N ASP A 7 -2.05 -33.76 -5.94
CA ASP A 7 -2.44 -33.77 -7.36
C ASP A 7 -2.01 -32.43 -8.00
N ASP A 8 -1.47 -32.47 -9.22
CA ASP A 8 -0.96 -31.28 -9.91
C ASP A 8 -2.03 -30.18 -10.00
N HIS A 9 -3.29 -30.58 -10.18
CA HIS A 9 -4.43 -29.67 -10.13
C HIS A 9 -4.59 -28.94 -8.79
N ASP A 10 -4.44 -29.65 -7.66
CA ASP A 10 -4.54 -29.09 -6.31
C ASP A 10 -3.38 -28.14 -6.03
N TRP A 11 -2.17 -28.49 -6.48
CA TRP A 11 -1.00 -27.62 -6.43
C TRP A 11 -1.22 -26.31 -7.21
N GLU A 12 -1.56 -26.40 -8.50
CA GLU A 12 -1.77 -25.24 -9.37
C GLU A 12 -2.87 -24.32 -8.84
N THR A 13 -3.96 -24.90 -8.32
CA THR A 13 -5.07 -24.15 -7.73
C THR A 13 -4.61 -23.35 -6.51
N ARG A 14 -3.82 -23.96 -5.63
CA ARG A 14 -3.25 -23.28 -4.46
C ARG A 14 -2.29 -22.17 -4.86
N GLU A 15 -1.49 -22.39 -5.90
CA GLU A 15 -0.55 -21.38 -6.40
C GLU A 15 -1.28 -20.14 -6.89
N VAL A 16 -2.37 -20.29 -7.67
CA VAL A 16 -3.19 -19.14 -8.10
C VAL A 16 -3.73 -18.38 -6.89
N TYR A 17 -4.25 -19.07 -5.87
CA TYR A 17 -4.76 -18.41 -4.66
C TYR A 17 -3.66 -17.71 -3.86
N ALA A 18 -2.48 -18.32 -3.74
CA ALA A 18 -1.34 -17.73 -3.05
C ALA A 18 -0.85 -16.46 -3.75
N LYS A 19 -0.72 -16.51 -5.08
CA LYS A 19 -0.31 -15.35 -5.90
C LYS A 19 -1.37 -14.25 -5.87
N PHE A 20 -2.66 -14.60 -5.90
CA PHE A 20 -3.74 -13.63 -5.74
C PHE A 20 -3.69 -12.96 -4.38
N GLY A 21 -3.49 -13.74 -3.31
CA GLY A 21 -3.34 -13.22 -1.94
C GLY A 21 -2.17 -12.27 -1.81
N LEU A 22 -1.01 -12.62 -2.37
CA LEU A 22 0.18 -11.77 -2.38
C LEU A 22 -0.06 -10.47 -3.19
N ALA A 23 -0.61 -10.56 -4.39
CA ALA A 23 -0.94 -9.38 -5.20
C ALA A 23 -1.92 -8.45 -4.48
N ALA A 24 -2.96 -9.00 -3.84
CA ALA A 24 -3.94 -8.23 -3.09
C ALA A 24 -3.32 -7.57 -1.86
N TYR A 25 -2.50 -8.30 -1.12
CA TYR A 25 -1.74 -7.77 0.02
C TYR A 25 -0.85 -6.59 -0.38
N LEU A 26 -0.08 -6.74 -1.48
CA LEU A 26 0.80 -5.68 -1.96
C LEU A 26 0.00 -4.44 -2.40
N ALA A 27 -1.11 -4.64 -3.11
CA ALA A 27 -1.98 -3.55 -3.52
C ALA A 27 -2.59 -2.78 -2.33
N GLN A 28 -2.99 -3.48 -1.26
CA GLN A 28 -3.51 -2.88 -0.03
C GLN A 28 -2.41 -2.18 0.79
N THR A 29 -1.20 -2.74 0.81
CA THR A 29 -0.04 -2.12 1.44
C THR A 29 0.32 -0.80 0.75
N LEU A 30 0.33 -0.77 -0.59
CA LEU A 30 0.56 0.45 -1.37
C LEU A 30 -0.49 1.54 -1.08
N GLU A 31 -1.76 1.16 -0.93
CA GLU A 31 -2.83 2.09 -0.52
C GLU A 31 -2.58 2.69 0.87
N THR A 32 -2.14 1.86 1.81
CA THR A 32 -1.77 2.30 3.15
C THR A 32 -0.56 3.23 3.11
N ALA A 33 0.44 2.94 2.26
CA ALA A 33 1.59 3.81 2.05
C ALA A 33 1.17 5.19 1.52
N VAL A 34 0.27 5.25 0.54
CA VAL A 34 -0.31 6.52 0.03
C VAL A 34 -1.00 7.31 1.15
N VAL A 35 -1.79 6.64 2.00
CA VAL A 35 -2.45 7.30 3.14
C VAL A 35 -1.43 7.83 4.16
N ASN A 36 -0.41 7.04 4.47
CA ASN A 36 0.67 7.42 5.39
C ASN A 36 1.41 8.67 4.92
N VAL A 37 1.73 8.77 3.63
CA VAL A 37 2.34 9.96 3.03
C VAL A 37 1.50 11.21 3.26
N LEU A 38 0.17 11.10 3.02
CA LEU A 38 -0.76 12.21 3.24
C LEU A 38 -0.87 12.58 4.72
N LEU A 39 -0.85 11.60 5.61
CA LEU A 39 -0.90 11.80 7.06
C LEU A 39 0.32 12.58 7.54
N ILE A 40 1.54 12.13 7.18
CA ILE A 40 2.80 12.78 7.55
C ILE A 40 2.83 14.22 7.01
N ALA A 41 2.45 14.42 5.75
CA ALA A 41 2.43 15.76 5.17
C ALA A 41 1.42 16.71 5.84
N ARG A 42 0.28 16.19 6.31
CA ARG A 42 -0.68 16.97 7.10
C ARG A 42 -0.16 17.26 8.50
N ALA A 43 0.46 16.28 9.16
CA ALA A 43 1.08 16.45 10.47
C ALA A 43 2.17 17.54 10.43
N ASP A 44 3.05 17.49 9.42
CA ASP A 44 4.11 18.50 9.21
C ASP A 44 3.54 19.92 9.04
N ARG A 45 2.52 20.08 8.17
CA ARG A 45 1.82 21.38 7.98
C ARG A 45 1.15 21.90 9.26
N HIS A 46 0.74 21.00 10.15
CA HIS A 46 0.04 21.33 11.38
C HIS A 46 0.91 21.16 12.64
N ARG A 47 2.24 21.02 12.51
CA ARG A 47 3.16 20.76 13.64
C ARG A 47 3.01 21.72 14.83
N HIS A 48 2.55 22.94 14.56
CA HIS A 48 2.36 24.01 15.57
C HIS A 48 0.93 24.11 16.12
N ARG A 49 -0.02 23.31 15.63
CA ARG A 49 -1.42 23.30 16.06
C ARG A 49 -1.74 21.97 16.72
N ARG A 50 -1.61 21.91 18.05
CA ARG A 50 -2.09 20.77 18.84
C ARG A 50 -3.54 20.98 19.31
N PRO A 51 -4.34 19.90 19.39
CA PRO A 51 -4.02 18.51 19.04
C PRO A 51 -4.24 18.20 17.55
N PHE A 52 -3.33 17.41 16.95
CA PHE A 52 -3.52 16.79 15.64
C PHE A 52 -4.16 15.41 15.85
N ASP A 53 -5.42 15.27 15.44
CA ASP A 53 -6.17 14.03 15.59
C ASP A 53 -5.86 13.06 14.44
N VAL A 54 -4.94 12.14 14.71
CA VAL A 54 -4.48 11.14 13.74
C VAL A 54 -5.62 10.24 13.30
N ASP A 55 -6.45 9.77 14.24
CA ASP A 55 -7.53 8.81 13.96
C ASP A 55 -8.59 9.42 13.06
N ASP A 56 -8.95 10.69 13.28
CA ASP A 56 -9.88 11.42 12.42
C ASP A 56 -9.30 11.60 11.00
N VAL A 57 -8.02 11.97 10.88
CA VAL A 57 -7.37 12.15 9.57
C VAL A 57 -7.25 10.82 8.84
N PHE A 58 -6.84 9.75 9.52
CA PHE A 58 -6.71 8.40 8.98
C PHE A 58 -8.08 7.87 8.53
N SER A 59 -9.09 7.97 9.40
CA SER A 59 -10.47 7.57 9.08
C SER A 59 -11.04 8.33 7.88
N LYS A 60 -10.74 9.62 7.74
CA LYS A 60 -11.14 10.42 6.57
C LYS A 60 -10.45 9.95 5.30
N LEU A 61 -9.14 9.70 5.35
CA LEU A 61 -8.37 9.25 4.20
C LEU A 61 -8.83 7.87 3.68
N PHE A 62 -9.07 6.91 4.57
CA PHE A 62 -9.56 5.58 4.17
C PHE A 62 -11.02 5.55 3.68
N ARG A 63 -11.82 6.57 4.02
CA ARG A 63 -13.18 6.72 3.45
C ARG A 63 -13.18 7.28 2.03
N GLN A 64 -12.08 7.88 1.60
CA GLN A 64 -11.97 8.44 0.25
C GLN A 64 -11.61 7.35 -0.76
N PRO A 65 -12.11 7.45 -2.01
CA PRO A 65 -11.62 6.58 -3.08
C PRO A 65 -10.10 6.78 -3.23
N LEU A 66 -9.34 5.68 -3.34
CA LEU A 66 -7.88 5.71 -3.42
C LEU A 66 -7.33 6.68 -4.48
N GLY A 67 -7.99 6.80 -5.63
CA GLY A 67 -7.62 7.77 -6.67
C GLY A 67 -7.65 9.23 -6.20
N THR A 68 -8.53 9.58 -5.26
CA THR A 68 -8.58 10.92 -4.64
C THR A 68 -7.34 11.15 -3.77
N ASN A 69 -6.92 10.13 -3.02
CA ASN A 69 -5.72 10.19 -2.19
C ASN A 69 -4.46 10.30 -3.05
N VAL A 70 -4.36 9.53 -4.14
CA VAL A 70 -3.27 9.65 -5.12
C VAL A 70 -3.19 11.06 -5.72
N GLY A 71 -4.35 11.65 -6.08
CA GLY A 71 -4.40 13.04 -6.53
C GLY A 71 -3.86 14.02 -5.48
N SER A 72 -4.10 13.77 -4.19
CA SER A 72 -3.57 14.58 -3.09
C SER A 72 -2.07 14.36 -2.87
N VAL A 73 -1.55 13.16 -3.13
CA VAL A 73 -0.12 12.85 -3.04
C VAL A 73 0.65 13.60 -4.11
N ARG A 74 0.13 13.69 -5.35
CA ARG A 74 0.73 14.50 -6.42
C ARG A 74 1.05 15.92 -5.97
N ASP A 75 0.11 16.57 -5.30
CA ASP A 75 0.28 17.95 -4.81
C ASP A 75 1.37 18.07 -3.72
N LEU A 76 1.81 16.95 -3.11
CA LEU A 76 2.89 16.90 -2.13
C LEU A 76 4.25 16.55 -2.74
N ILE A 77 4.26 15.63 -3.69
CA ILE A 77 5.49 15.11 -4.31
C ILE A 77 6.02 16.02 -5.42
N GLY A 78 5.21 16.99 -5.87
CA GLY A 78 5.50 17.90 -6.97
C GLY A 78 5.08 17.33 -8.32
N ASP A 79 5.24 18.11 -9.40
CA ASP A 79 4.92 17.72 -10.78
C ASP A 79 5.88 16.66 -11.36
N ASP A 80 6.40 15.77 -10.54
CA ASP A 80 7.18 14.61 -10.99
C ASP A 80 6.20 13.62 -11.66
N PHE A 81 5.85 13.96 -12.89
CA PHE A 81 4.71 13.46 -13.65
C PHE A 81 4.71 11.93 -13.76
N GLU A 82 5.90 11.34 -13.86
CA GLU A 82 6.11 9.88 -13.92
C GLU A 82 5.55 9.17 -12.68
N HIS A 83 5.76 9.71 -11.48
CA HIS A 83 5.29 9.09 -10.25
C HIS A 83 3.77 9.16 -10.10
N ALA A 84 3.16 10.27 -10.54
CA ALA A 84 1.72 10.47 -10.46
C ALA A 84 0.94 9.54 -11.41
N GLU A 85 1.41 9.37 -12.64
CA GLU A 85 0.78 8.46 -13.61
C GLU A 85 0.88 6.99 -13.17
N VAL A 86 2.06 6.58 -12.67
CA VAL A 86 2.29 5.21 -12.18
C VAL A 86 1.39 4.90 -10.97
N LEU A 87 1.18 5.86 -10.06
CA LEU A 87 0.24 5.68 -8.95
C LEU A 87 -1.22 5.57 -9.42
N LEU A 88 -1.63 6.35 -10.42
CA LEU A 88 -2.98 6.25 -11.00
C LEU A 88 -3.19 4.89 -11.67
N GLU A 89 -2.19 4.40 -12.40
CA GLU A 89 -2.21 3.05 -12.96
C GLU A 89 -2.33 1.99 -11.85
N ALA A 90 -1.59 2.14 -10.75
CA ALA A 90 -1.69 1.24 -9.61
C ALA A 90 -3.10 1.19 -9.01
N VAL A 91 -3.79 2.33 -8.92
CA VAL A 91 -5.21 2.36 -8.48
C VAL A 91 -6.10 1.58 -9.44
N GLN A 92 -5.91 1.72 -10.75
CA GLN A 92 -6.70 1.01 -11.75
C GLN A 92 -6.47 -0.50 -11.67
N ARG A 93 -5.20 -0.93 -11.61
CA ARG A 93 -4.82 -2.35 -11.49
C ARG A 93 -5.34 -2.97 -10.19
N ARG A 94 -5.24 -2.25 -9.06
CA ARG A 94 -5.82 -2.66 -7.77
C ARG A 94 -7.33 -2.83 -7.86
N ASN A 95 -8.03 -1.89 -8.50
CA ASN A 95 -9.48 -1.99 -8.66
C ASN A 95 -9.88 -3.19 -9.54
N ASP A 96 -9.14 -3.47 -10.61
CA ASP A 96 -9.37 -4.69 -11.41
C ASP A 96 -9.13 -5.95 -10.57
N LEU A 97 -7.99 -6.01 -9.87
CA LEU A 97 -7.60 -7.14 -9.04
C LEU A 97 -8.67 -7.46 -7.97
N ILE A 98 -9.13 -6.45 -7.25
CA ILE A 98 -10.05 -6.65 -6.12
C ILE A 98 -11.51 -6.86 -6.58
N HIS A 99 -11.96 -6.14 -7.61
CA HIS A 99 -13.39 -6.14 -7.96
C HIS A 99 -13.73 -6.99 -9.18
N HIS A 100 -12.77 -7.31 -10.04
CA HIS A 100 -13.05 -7.86 -11.36
C HIS A 100 -12.26 -9.13 -11.70
N PHE A 101 -11.15 -9.39 -11.01
CA PHE A 101 -10.26 -10.50 -11.31
C PHE A 101 -11.01 -11.83 -11.48
N TRP A 102 -11.65 -12.30 -10.41
CA TRP A 102 -12.37 -13.57 -10.43
C TRP A 102 -13.57 -13.57 -11.38
N ARG A 103 -14.36 -12.49 -11.39
CA ARG A 103 -15.53 -12.38 -12.28
C ARG A 103 -15.16 -12.61 -13.75
N ARG A 104 -13.99 -12.11 -14.18
CA ARG A 104 -13.54 -12.21 -15.58
C ARG A 104 -12.77 -13.49 -15.88
N ARG A 105 -12.17 -14.11 -14.86
CA ARG A 105 -11.16 -15.16 -15.04
C ARG A 105 -11.52 -16.52 -14.44
N ILE A 106 -12.65 -16.64 -13.72
CA ILE A 106 -12.99 -17.87 -12.98
C ILE A 106 -13.00 -19.13 -13.86
N LEU A 107 -13.40 -19.01 -15.13
CA LEU A 107 -13.41 -20.16 -16.05
C LEU A 107 -12.01 -20.70 -16.37
N LYS A 108 -10.96 -19.86 -16.26
CA LYS A 108 -9.57 -20.29 -16.43
C LYS A 108 -9.11 -21.25 -15.33
N MET A 109 -9.77 -21.26 -14.17
CA MET A 109 -9.46 -22.22 -13.10
C MET A 109 -9.73 -23.67 -13.49
N GLY A 110 -10.52 -23.92 -14.54
CA GLY A 110 -10.90 -25.26 -14.96
C GLY A 110 -9.82 -26.05 -15.72
N THR A 111 -8.73 -25.40 -16.15
CA THR A 111 -7.67 -26.04 -16.94
C THR A 111 -6.29 -25.68 -16.41
N THR A 112 -5.30 -26.56 -16.60
CA THR A 112 -3.90 -26.28 -16.23
C THR A 112 -3.38 -25.03 -16.94
N THR A 113 -3.55 -24.95 -18.27
CA THR A 113 -3.14 -23.76 -19.05
C THR A 113 -3.81 -22.48 -18.54
N GLY A 114 -5.09 -22.54 -18.17
CA GLY A 114 -5.79 -21.38 -17.62
C GLY A 114 -5.25 -20.96 -16.25
N ARG A 115 -4.86 -21.91 -15.40
CA ARG A 115 -4.20 -21.63 -14.11
C ARG A 115 -2.80 -21.06 -14.29
N GLU A 116 -2.02 -21.58 -15.24
CA GLU A 116 -0.70 -21.04 -15.60
C GLU A 116 -0.80 -19.58 -16.08
N GLU A 117 -1.77 -19.28 -16.95
CA GLU A 117 -2.04 -17.90 -17.39
C GLU A 117 -2.39 -16.97 -16.21
N LEU A 118 -3.17 -17.47 -15.24
CA LEU A 118 -3.51 -16.70 -14.05
C LEU A 118 -2.30 -16.45 -13.17
N VAL A 119 -1.42 -17.45 -12.99
CA VAL A 119 -0.17 -17.28 -12.24
C VAL A 119 0.70 -16.20 -12.90
N SER A 120 0.91 -16.28 -14.22
CA SER A 120 1.71 -15.29 -14.95
C SER A 120 1.16 -13.87 -14.79
N GLU A 121 -0.16 -13.69 -14.95
CA GLU A 121 -0.79 -12.38 -14.78
C GLU A 121 -0.64 -11.83 -13.35
N LEU A 122 -0.77 -12.70 -12.35
CA LEU A 122 -0.60 -12.31 -10.95
C LEU A 122 0.86 -11.97 -10.63
N GLU A 123 1.83 -12.67 -11.20
CA GLU A 123 3.26 -12.36 -11.06
C GLU A 123 3.61 -10.99 -11.65
N GLU A 124 3.03 -10.63 -12.80
CA GLU A 124 3.15 -9.29 -13.38
C GLU A 124 2.59 -8.22 -12.43
N LEU A 125 1.42 -8.47 -11.83
CA LEU A 125 0.83 -7.55 -10.85
C LEU A 125 1.69 -7.43 -9.58
N ILE A 126 2.22 -8.54 -9.08
CA ILE A 126 3.13 -8.57 -7.92
C ILE A 126 4.37 -7.72 -8.20
N GLY A 127 5.02 -7.97 -9.35
CA GLY A 127 6.20 -7.20 -9.77
C GLY A 127 5.89 -5.71 -9.91
N PHE A 128 4.76 -5.38 -10.54
CA PHE A 128 4.30 -4.01 -10.68
C PHE A 128 4.10 -3.33 -9.31
N PHE A 129 3.35 -3.94 -8.38
CA PHE A 129 3.10 -3.30 -7.08
C PHE A 129 4.37 -3.14 -6.24
N HIS A 130 5.32 -4.09 -6.32
CA HIS A 130 6.62 -3.93 -5.67
C HIS A 130 7.43 -2.76 -6.22
N ASP A 131 7.46 -2.61 -7.54
CA ASP A 131 8.17 -1.50 -8.19
C ASP A 131 7.54 -0.14 -7.81
N VAL A 132 6.22 -0.03 -7.89
CA VAL A 132 5.51 1.21 -7.53
C VAL A 132 5.72 1.58 -6.06
N ASP A 133 5.63 0.61 -5.14
CA ASP A 133 5.87 0.86 -3.72
C ASP A 133 7.32 1.31 -3.48
N GLY A 134 8.30 0.63 -4.07
CA GLY A 134 9.71 1.02 -3.96
C GLY A 134 9.99 2.44 -4.47
N ARG A 135 9.42 2.83 -5.62
CA ARG A 135 9.51 4.19 -6.15
C ARG A 135 8.88 5.22 -5.22
N LEU A 136 7.67 4.94 -4.71
CA LEU A 136 6.97 5.82 -3.78
C LEU A 136 7.79 6.02 -2.49
N GLN A 137 8.25 4.95 -1.87
CA GLN A 137 9.06 5.01 -0.65
C GLN A 137 10.35 5.80 -0.87
N GLY A 138 11.05 5.54 -1.98
CA GLY A 138 12.27 6.27 -2.33
C GLY A 138 12.03 7.78 -2.46
N HIS A 139 10.98 8.17 -3.20
CA HIS A 139 10.65 9.58 -3.39
C HIS A 139 10.20 10.28 -2.11
N VAL A 140 9.34 9.62 -1.33
CA VAL A 140 8.84 10.12 -0.05
C VAL A 140 9.99 10.33 0.91
N ARG A 141 10.90 9.36 1.04
CA ARG A 141 12.07 9.48 1.91
C ARG A 141 12.93 10.68 1.53
N ALA A 142 13.26 10.83 0.24
CA ALA A 142 14.02 11.97 -0.24
C ALA A 142 13.34 13.31 0.10
N LYS A 143 12.01 13.41 -0.07
CA LYS A 143 11.24 14.62 0.24
C LYS A 143 11.12 14.91 1.74
N LEU A 144 11.10 13.88 2.59
CA LEU A 144 11.08 14.04 4.04
C LEU A 144 12.46 14.46 4.58
N GLU A 145 13.55 13.89 4.04
CA GLU A 145 14.92 14.29 4.34
C GLU A 145 15.16 15.77 3.97
N GLU A 146 14.67 16.23 2.81
CA GLU A 146 14.69 17.66 2.41
C GLU A 146 14.00 18.57 3.45
N ARG A 147 13.06 18.04 4.23
CA ARG A 147 12.32 18.76 5.28
C ARG A 147 12.89 18.55 6.69
N GLY A 148 14.00 17.84 6.82
CA GLY A 148 14.66 17.55 8.10
C GLY A 148 13.98 16.44 8.90
N ILE A 149 13.17 15.60 8.26
CA ILE A 149 12.58 14.40 8.88
C ILE A 149 13.46 13.21 8.46
N ASP A 150 14.32 12.77 9.37
CA ASP A 150 15.18 11.60 9.15
C ASP A 150 14.42 10.28 9.41
N GLU A 151 15.02 9.16 9.03
CA GLU A 151 14.41 7.83 9.13
C GLU A 151 14.03 7.43 10.57
N PRO A 152 14.85 7.69 11.61
CA PRO A 152 14.43 7.51 13.00
C PRO A 152 13.18 8.31 13.38
N THR A 153 13.09 9.59 12.98
CA THR A 153 11.93 10.43 13.25
C THR A 153 10.69 9.88 12.56
N LEU A 154 10.81 9.49 11.29
CA LEU A 154 9.73 8.88 10.51
C LEU A 154 9.21 7.59 11.16
N MET A 155 10.10 6.71 11.62
CA MET A 155 9.73 5.48 12.31
C MET A 155 9.05 5.76 13.66
N GLY A 156 9.47 6.80 14.38
CA GLY A 156 8.79 7.28 15.58
C GLY A 156 7.36 7.72 15.30
N MET A 157 7.14 8.50 14.23
CA MET A 157 5.80 8.90 13.80
C MET A 157 4.93 7.69 13.44
N TYR A 158 5.48 6.68 12.75
CA TYR A 158 4.74 5.45 12.46
C TYR A 158 4.33 4.68 13.72
N ALA A 159 5.22 4.56 14.70
CA ALA A 159 4.90 3.90 15.96
C ALA A 159 3.78 4.64 16.73
N GLU A 160 3.82 5.99 16.73
CA GLU A 160 2.76 6.81 17.32
C GLU A 160 1.41 6.60 16.62
N PHE A 161 1.41 6.58 15.28
CA PHE A 161 0.20 6.35 14.50
C PHE A 161 -0.35 4.93 14.68
N GLU A 162 0.52 3.93 14.77
CA GLU A 162 0.12 2.55 15.03
C GLU A 162 -0.52 2.41 16.41
N ALA A 163 0.08 3.01 17.45
CA ALA A 163 -0.50 3.04 18.80
C ALA A 163 -1.87 3.74 18.80
N ALA A 164 -1.98 4.90 18.16
CA ALA A 164 -3.24 5.64 18.02
C ALA A 164 -4.32 4.78 17.34
N SER A 165 -3.98 4.09 16.25
CA SER A 165 -4.91 3.21 15.51
C SER A 165 -5.44 2.02 16.33
N ARG A 166 -4.70 1.60 17.39
CA ARG A 166 -5.12 0.57 18.35
C ARG A 166 -5.97 1.13 19.51
N GLY A 167 -6.22 2.44 19.55
CA GLY A 167 -6.85 3.12 20.68
C GLY A 167 -5.92 3.22 21.91
N GLU A 168 -4.62 2.97 21.73
CA GLU A 168 -3.61 3.19 22.75
C GLU A 168 -3.23 4.68 22.71
N ARG A 169 -3.34 5.39 23.85
CA ARG A 169 -2.88 6.78 23.90
C ARG A 169 -1.39 6.82 23.52
N PRO A 170 -0.94 7.78 22.70
CA PRO A 170 0.47 7.92 22.41
C PRO A 170 1.23 8.02 23.74
N VAL A 171 2.28 7.23 23.89
CA VAL A 171 3.29 7.49 24.92
C VAL A 171 3.83 8.86 24.59
N ASP A 172 3.61 9.86 25.46
CA ASP A 172 4.12 11.21 25.27
C ASP A 172 5.63 11.13 25.08
N PRO A 173 6.18 11.26 23.85
CA PRO A 173 7.59 11.34 23.70
C PRO A 173 7.88 12.81 23.96
N GLU A 174 8.45 13.08 25.13
CA GLU A 174 9.33 14.22 25.27
C GLU A 174 10.33 14.14 24.11
N TRP A 175 10.05 14.83 23.01
CA TRP A 175 11.03 15.16 22.01
C TRP A 175 11.94 16.19 22.67
N THR A 176 12.78 15.70 23.58
CA THR A 176 13.86 16.44 24.21
C THR A 176 14.75 16.97 23.11
N SER A 177 14.69 18.28 22.95
CA SER A 177 15.83 19.16 22.69
C SER A 177 17.09 18.46 22.21
N TYR A 178 17.38 18.54 20.91
CA TYR A 178 18.72 18.80 20.38
C TYR A 178 18.59 19.45 19.00
#